data_AF-A0A2E5AG06-F1
#
_entry.id   AF-A0A2E5AG06-F1
#
_cell.length_a   1.000
_cell.length_b   1.000
_cell.length_c   1.000
_cell.angle_alpha   90.00
_cell.angle_beta   90.00
_cell.angle_gamma   90.00
#
_symmetry.space_group_name_H-M   'P 1'
#
loop_
_entity.id
_entity.type
_entity.pdbx_description
1 polymer ?
#
loop_
_entity_poly.entity_id
_entity_poly.type
_entity_poly.pdbx_seq_one_letter_code
_entity_poly.pdbx_strand_id
1 'polypeptide(L)'
;MMGLLDEAGLVSLDARVPESILDLSGERQPTWRELASHQTGLPPNAYDNLIEAGRDAHTVRARLTEVPLMCPMGDCYTYQNVAFDVVRDLIEDATGQTYQDAVQTYLFDPLGMQSAGFGAENLERAESWAAPHFGRRQRLGGAATDYDTLPAAAGVSLSLNDLIIWAQAQMDPEAFGLPAGAIERAHTPQTRSLRETRNLRRLGRVEDTAYGLGWRIYDWQGERTLIVHGGALAGYGSQVVLEPETGFAFVALWNADFGLPRLLWPTAMDMRTGDGPGAFVDDAIARMR
;
A
#
# COMPACT_ATOMS: atom_id res chain seq x y z
N MET A 1 3.69 7.33 -8.52
CA MET A 1 3.79 7.29 -9.99
C MET A 1 2.55 7.85 -10.69
N MET A 2 1.35 7.27 -10.56
CA MET A 2 0.13 7.78 -11.25
C MET A 2 -0.11 9.29 -11.03
N GLY A 3 0.02 9.78 -9.79
CA GLY A 3 -0.11 11.21 -9.49
C GLY A 3 0.94 12.09 -10.18
N LEU A 4 2.16 11.59 -10.37
CA LEU A 4 3.22 12.32 -11.10
C LEU A 4 2.89 12.41 -12.60
N LEU A 5 2.40 11.32 -13.19
CA LEU A 5 2.00 11.29 -14.60
C LEU A 5 0.78 12.20 -14.86
N ASP A 6 -0.16 12.23 -13.93
CA ASP A 6 -1.34 13.11 -13.96
C ASP A 6 -0.94 14.58 -13.83
N GLU A 7 -0.04 14.93 -12.91
CA GLU A 7 0.51 16.29 -12.79
C GLU A 7 1.23 16.72 -14.07
N ALA A 8 1.98 15.80 -14.70
CA ALA A 8 2.66 16.06 -15.97
C ALA A 8 1.71 16.13 -17.18
N GLY A 9 0.40 15.88 -16.99
CA GLY A 9 -0.60 15.87 -18.06
C GLY A 9 -0.46 14.71 -19.05
N LEU A 10 0.29 13.66 -18.68
CA LEU A 10 0.48 12.47 -19.51
C LEU A 10 -0.71 11.51 -19.43
N VAL A 11 -1.40 11.51 -18.28
CA VAL A 11 -2.60 10.72 -18.03
C VAL A 11 -3.63 11.60 -17.32
N SER A 12 -4.85 11.09 -17.18
CA SER A 12 -5.86 11.69 -16.30
C SER A 12 -6.36 10.64 -15.32
N LEU A 13 -6.30 10.95 -14.03
CA LEU A 13 -6.85 10.06 -12.99
C LEU A 13 -8.36 9.80 -13.15
N ASP A 14 -9.08 10.68 -13.84
CA ASP A 14 -10.52 10.56 -14.09
C ASP A 14 -10.84 9.83 -15.41
N ALA A 15 -9.81 9.47 -16.20
CA ALA A 15 -9.97 8.60 -17.35
C ALA A 15 -10.35 7.19 -16.91
N ARG A 16 -11.19 6.53 -17.71
CA ARG A 16 -11.55 5.12 -17.50
C ARG A 16 -10.39 4.23 -17.88
N VAL A 17 -10.20 3.18 -17.09
CA VAL A 17 -9.32 2.07 -17.44
C VAL A 17 -9.86 1.40 -18.70
N PRO A 18 -9.05 1.23 -19.76
CA PRO A 18 -9.47 0.52 -20.95
C PRO A 18 -9.88 -0.93 -20.66
N GLU A 19 -10.97 -1.39 -21.26
CA GLU A 19 -11.48 -2.77 -21.12
C GLU A 19 -10.46 -3.82 -21.56
N SER A 20 -9.59 -3.48 -22.50
CA SER A 20 -8.47 -4.34 -22.92
C SER A 20 -7.44 -4.60 -21.83
N ILE A 21 -7.38 -3.75 -20.80
CA ILE A 21 -6.43 -3.88 -19.67
C ILE A 21 -7.14 -4.50 -18.47
N LEU A 22 -8.34 -4.03 -18.16
CA LEU A 22 -9.18 -4.56 -17.09
C LEU A 22 -10.64 -4.58 -17.54
N ASP A 23 -11.22 -5.77 -17.53
CA ASP A 23 -12.64 -5.98 -17.76
C ASP A 23 -13.31 -6.51 -16.49
N LEU A 24 -14.24 -5.74 -15.94
CA LEU A 24 -15.09 -6.09 -14.82
C LEU A 24 -16.56 -6.12 -15.25
N SER A 25 -17.36 -6.95 -14.58
CA SER A 25 -18.79 -7.21 -14.88
C SER A 25 -19.77 -6.02 -14.74
N GLY A 26 -19.28 -4.80 -14.46
CA GLY A 26 -20.12 -3.63 -14.24
C GLY A 26 -20.59 -2.95 -15.52
N GLU A 27 -21.43 -1.92 -15.39
CA GLU A 27 -21.93 -1.11 -16.53
C GLU A 27 -20.82 -0.27 -17.20
N ARG A 28 -19.65 -0.20 -16.57
CA ARG A 28 -18.47 0.53 -17.01
C ARG A 28 -17.23 -0.08 -16.38
N GLN A 29 -16.06 0.30 -16.88
CA GLN A 29 -14.79 0.12 -16.19
C GLN A 29 -14.52 1.26 -15.17
N PRO A 30 -13.70 1.01 -14.14
CA PRO A 30 -13.34 2.03 -13.16
C PRO A 30 -12.47 3.13 -13.79
N THR A 31 -12.46 4.31 -13.19
CA THR A 31 -11.41 5.31 -13.45
C THR A 31 -10.10 4.90 -12.80
N TRP A 32 -8.98 5.51 -13.21
CA TRP A 32 -7.69 5.32 -12.56
C TRP A 32 -7.76 5.69 -11.06
N ARG A 33 -8.49 6.76 -10.73
CA ARG A 33 -8.76 7.20 -9.36
C ARG A 33 -9.52 6.14 -8.56
N GLU A 34 -10.59 5.58 -9.11
CA GLU A 34 -11.38 4.54 -8.47
C GLU A 34 -10.60 3.23 -8.31
N LEU A 35 -9.75 2.88 -9.27
CA LEU A 35 -8.83 1.76 -9.17
C LEU A 35 -7.84 1.95 -8.01
N ALA A 36 -7.15 3.10 -7.98
CA ALA A 36 -6.12 3.41 -6.98
C ALA A 36 -6.68 3.63 -5.56
N SER A 37 -7.98 3.91 -5.45
CA SER A 37 -8.70 4.05 -4.17
C SER A 37 -9.53 2.82 -3.79
N HIS A 38 -9.40 1.71 -4.53
CA HIS A 38 -10.08 0.43 -4.29
C HIS A 38 -11.62 0.52 -4.30
N GLN A 39 -12.17 1.28 -5.26
CA GLN A 39 -13.60 1.50 -5.46
C GLN A 39 -14.15 0.75 -6.69
N THR A 40 -13.59 -0.43 -6.98
CA THR A 40 -14.00 -1.25 -8.14
C THR A 40 -15.30 -2.02 -7.92
N GLY A 41 -15.80 -2.09 -6.69
CA GLY A 41 -17.00 -2.85 -6.32
C GLY A 41 -16.79 -4.37 -6.23
N LEU A 42 -15.59 -4.88 -6.51
CA LEU A 42 -15.27 -6.30 -6.37
C LEU A 42 -15.34 -6.76 -4.90
N PRO A 43 -15.68 -8.03 -4.62
CA PRO A 43 -15.54 -8.60 -3.28
C PRO A 43 -14.11 -8.47 -2.74
N PRO A 44 -13.88 -8.15 -1.45
CA PRO A 44 -12.55 -7.91 -0.91
C PRO A 44 -11.56 -9.03 -1.25
N ASN A 45 -10.37 -8.65 -1.76
CA ASN A 45 -9.29 -9.58 -2.10
C ASN A 45 -9.72 -10.65 -3.12
N ALA A 46 -10.52 -10.27 -4.13
CA ALA A 46 -11.00 -11.18 -5.16
C ALA A 46 -9.82 -11.88 -5.85
N TYR A 47 -9.79 -13.21 -5.72
CA TYR A 47 -8.78 -14.11 -6.28
C TYR A 47 -7.34 -13.97 -5.77
N ASP A 48 -7.10 -13.29 -4.66
CA ASP A 48 -5.81 -13.36 -3.95
C ASP A 48 -5.43 -14.81 -3.62
N ASN A 49 -6.42 -15.65 -3.29
CA ASN A 49 -6.23 -17.08 -3.03
C ASN A 49 -5.73 -17.88 -4.26
N LEU A 50 -5.94 -17.39 -5.49
CA LEU A 50 -5.39 -18.01 -6.70
C LEU A 50 -3.94 -17.59 -6.91
N ILE A 51 -3.62 -16.33 -6.63
CA ILE A 51 -2.23 -15.85 -6.62
C ILE A 51 -1.43 -16.64 -5.60
N GLU A 52 -1.91 -16.77 -4.37
CA GLU A 52 -1.29 -17.58 -3.29
C GLU A 52 -1.22 -19.09 -3.60
N ALA A 53 -1.93 -19.56 -4.63
CA ALA A 53 -1.82 -20.91 -5.15
C ALA A 53 -0.83 -21.01 -6.34
N GLY A 54 -0.03 -19.98 -6.58
CA GLY A 54 0.95 -19.90 -7.67
C GLY A 54 0.34 -19.78 -9.06
N ARG A 55 -0.92 -19.32 -9.18
CA ARG A 55 -1.55 -19.13 -10.48
C ARG A 55 -1.04 -17.85 -11.15
N ASP A 56 -0.84 -17.94 -12.45
CA ASP A 56 -0.44 -16.81 -13.29
C ASP A 56 -1.36 -15.59 -13.11
N ALA A 57 -0.77 -14.45 -12.76
CA ALA A 57 -1.48 -13.21 -12.45
C ALA A 57 -2.33 -12.70 -13.61
N HIS A 58 -1.85 -12.81 -14.85
CA HIS A 58 -2.59 -12.37 -16.02
C HIS A 58 -3.87 -13.20 -16.22
N THR A 59 -3.76 -14.51 -16.08
CA THR A 59 -4.89 -15.44 -16.12
C THR A 59 -5.87 -15.17 -14.98
N VAL A 60 -5.39 -14.91 -13.76
CA VAL A 60 -6.25 -14.58 -12.61
C VAL A 60 -6.98 -13.27 -12.83
N ARG A 61 -6.30 -12.23 -13.32
CA ARG A 61 -6.89 -10.93 -13.67
C ARG A 61 -8.01 -11.06 -14.70
N ALA A 62 -7.77 -11.82 -15.78
CA ALA A 62 -8.77 -12.01 -16.84
C ALA A 62 -10.09 -12.62 -16.34
N ARG A 63 -10.05 -13.35 -15.22
CA ARG A 63 -11.24 -13.94 -14.61
C ARG A 63 -12.04 -12.96 -13.74
N LEU A 64 -11.54 -11.76 -13.45
CA LEU A 64 -12.28 -10.78 -12.65
C LEU A 64 -13.59 -10.36 -13.31
N THR A 65 -13.72 -10.45 -14.63
CA THR A 65 -14.99 -10.26 -15.35
C THR A 65 -16.07 -11.26 -14.94
N GLU A 66 -15.69 -12.45 -14.44
CA GLU A 66 -16.63 -13.48 -13.95
C GLU A 66 -17.18 -13.15 -12.55
N VAL A 67 -16.60 -12.17 -11.86
CA VAL A 67 -16.92 -11.85 -10.47
C VAL A 67 -18.02 -10.79 -10.41
N PRO A 68 -19.19 -11.08 -9.80
CA PRO A 68 -20.22 -10.08 -9.59
C PRO A 68 -19.75 -8.97 -8.64
N LEU A 69 -20.05 -7.72 -8.98
CA LEU A 69 -19.78 -6.59 -8.10
C LEU A 69 -20.73 -6.61 -6.89
N MET A 70 -20.20 -6.31 -5.71
CA MET A 70 -20.96 -6.19 -4.46
C MET A 70 -21.63 -4.82 -4.29
N CYS A 71 -21.13 -3.81 -4.99
CA CYS A 71 -21.67 -2.46 -5.04
C CYS A 71 -21.37 -1.85 -6.42
N PRO A 72 -22.08 -0.78 -6.84
CA PRO A 72 -21.69 -0.03 -8.03
C PRO A 72 -20.26 0.53 -7.90
N MET A 73 -19.56 0.64 -9.01
CA MET A 73 -18.21 1.23 -9.03
C MET A 73 -18.25 2.68 -8.53
N GLY A 74 -17.32 3.01 -7.63
CA GLY A 74 -17.27 4.31 -6.95
C GLY A 74 -18.05 4.37 -5.63
N ASP A 75 -18.94 3.40 -5.34
CA ASP A 75 -19.84 3.52 -4.19
C ASP A 75 -19.29 2.91 -2.89
N CYS A 76 -18.33 1.97 -2.99
CA CYS A 76 -17.79 1.31 -1.81
C CYS A 76 -16.30 1.00 -1.90
N TYR A 77 -15.65 0.97 -0.73
CA TYR A 77 -14.26 0.58 -0.56
C TYR A 77 -14.11 -0.93 -0.31
N THR A 78 -13.35 -1.59 -1.18
CA THR A 78 -12.98 -3.01 -1.06
C THR A 78 -11.56 -3.22 -1.57
N TYR A 79 -10.61 -3.51 -0.69
CA TYR A 79 -9.20 -3.69 -1.06
C TYR A 79 -9.00 -4.83 -2.06
N GLN A 80 -8.26 -4.60 -3.13
CA GLN A 80 -8.02 -5.57 -4.22
C GLN A 80 -6.54 -5.55 -4.64
N ASN A 81 -5.80 -6.65 -4.50
CA ASN A 81 -4.43 -6.70 -5.04
C ASN A 81 -4.44 -6.94 -6.54
N VAL A 82 -5.17 -7.98 -7.01
CA VAL A 82 -5.20 -8.37 -8.43
C VAL A 82 -5.68 -7.23 -9.33
N ALA A 83 -6.76 -6.56 -8.96
CA ALA A 83 -7.26 -5.44 -9.75
C ALA A 83 -6.33 -4.22 -9.67
N PHE A 84 -5.76 -3.92 -8.50
CA PHE A 84 -4.86 -2.78 -8.32
C PHE A 84 -3.57 -2.93 -9.14
N ASP A 85 -3.06 -4.15 -9.33
CA ASP A 85 -1.85 -4.38 -10.11
C ASP A 85 -1.95 -3.93 -11.58
N VAL A 86 -3.17 -3.73 -12.11
CA VAL A 86 -3.40 -3.09 -13.42
C VAL A 86 -2.72 -1.73 -13.57
N VAL A 87 -2.43 -1.06 -12.46
CA VAL A 87 -1.61 0.16 -12.45
C VAL A 87 -0.26 -0.04 -13.16
N ARG A 88 0.32 -1.26 -13.14
CA ARG A 88 1.48 -1.63 -13.95
C ARG A 88 1.21 -1.33 -15.42
N ASP A 89 0.23 -2.01 -16.03
CA ASP A 89 -0.03 -1.93 -17.47
C ASP A 89 -0.37 -0.50 -17.89
N LEU A 90 -1.11 0.22 -17.04
CA LEU A 90 -1.46 1.62 -17.24
C LEU A 90 -0.24 2.55 -17.29
N ILE A 91 0.74 2.32 -16.40
CA ILE A 91 2.00 3.09 -16.40
C ILE A 91 2.87 2.70 -17.60
N GLU A 92 2.92 1.41 -17.95
CA GLU A 92 3.66 0.93 -19.12
C GLU A 92 3.12 1.57 -20.41
N ASP A 93 1.81 1.57 -20.60
CA ASP A 93 1.16 2.20 -21.74
C ASP A 93 1.41 3.72 -21.79
N ALA A 94 1.36 4.41 -20.65
CA ALA A 94 1.55 5.85 -20.58
C ALA A 94 3.01 6.29 -20.81
N THR A 95 3.98 5.46 -20.43
CA THR A 95 5.40 5.83 -20.43
C THR A 95 6.21 5.17 -21.55
N GLY A 96 5.71 4.06 -22.12
CA GLY A 96 6.45 3.21 -23.05
C GLY A 96 7.62 2.44 -22.42
N GLN A 97 7.72 2.43 -21.09
CA GLN A 97 8.75 1.72 -20.33
C GLN A 97 8.12 0.54 -19.57
N THR A 98 8.92 -0.44 -19.16
CA THR A 98 8.41 -1.44 -18.19
C THR A 98 8.06 -0.75 -16.88
N TYR A 99 7.13 -1.29 -16.10
CA TYR A 99 6.72 -0.66 -14.85
C TYR A 99 7.89 -0.49 -13.88
N GLN A 100 8.78 -1.47 -13.81
CA GLN A 100 9.98 -1.41 -12.99
C GLN A 100 10.91 -0.27 -13.44
N ASP A 101 11.17 -0.14 -14.74
CA ASP A 101 12.03 0.93 -15.28
C ASP A 101 11.39 2.31 -15.07
N ALA A 102 10.07 2.41 -15.23
CA ALA A 102 9.33 3.64 -14.97
C ALA A 102 9.40 4.03 -13.49
N VAL A 103 9.17 3.10 -12.55
CA VAL A 103 9.30 3.41 -11.12
C VAL A 103 10.75 3.75 -10.75
N GLN A 104 11.74 3.05 -11.32
CA GLN A 104 13.15 3.38 -11.12
C GLN A 104 13.44 4.82 -11.56
N THR A 105 13.09 5.15 -12.81
CA THR A 105 13.41 6.43 -13.46
C THR A 105 12.68 7.62 -12.81
N TYR A 106 11.39 7.46 -12.51
CA TYR A 106 10.55 8.58 -12.06
C TYR A 106 10.43 8.68 -10.54
N LEU A 107 10.85 7.66 -9.78
CA LEU A 107 10.67 7.63 -8.33
C LEU A 107 11.94 7.27 -7.58
N PHE A 108 12.55 6.11 -7.83
CA PHE A 108 13.67 5.65 -7.00
C PHE A 108 14.95 6.45 -7.25
N ASP A 109 15.33 6.66 -8.51
CA ASP A 109 16.55 7.41 -8.85
C ASP A 109 16.51 8.88 -8.41
N PRO A 110 15.43 9.65 -8.68
CA PRO A 110 15.36 11.06 -8.28
C PRO A 110 15.38 11.25 -6.75
N LEU A 111 14.83 10.29 -6.01
CA LEU A 111 14.82 10.31 -4.54
C LEU A 111 16.12 9.76 -3.93
N GLY A 112 16.99 9.14 -4.72
CA GLY A 112 18.21 8.50 -4.23
C GLY A 112 17.96 7.23 -3.42
N MET A 113 16.88 6.50 -3.72
CA MET A 113 16.51 5.24 -3.06
C MET A 113 17.31 4.06 -3.66
N GLN A 114 18.56 3.90 -3.23
CA GLN A 114 19.55 3.05 -3.91
C GLN A 114 19.33 1.54 -3.76
N SER A 115 18.62 1.10 -2.72
CA SER A 115 18.31 -0.33 -2.49
C SER A 115 16.93 -0.72 -3.00
N ALA A 116 16.11 0.27 -3.40
CA ALA A 116 14.75 0.06 -3.84
C ALA A 116 14.73 -0.59 -5.22
N GLY A 117 13.94 -1.65 -5.33
CA GLY A 117 13.74 -2.40 -6.55
C GLY A 117 12.56 -3.35 -6.38
N PHE A 118 12.54 -4.44 -7.13
CA PHE A 118 11.38 -5.34 -7.19
C PHE A 118 11.72 -6.80 -6.92
N GLY A 119 10.83 -7.44 -6.16
CA GLY A 119 10.78 -8.85 -5.88
C GLY A 119 11.95 -9.39 -5.06
N ALA A 120 11.94 -10.71 -4.90
CA ALA A 120 12.98 -11.43 -4.18
C ALA A 120 14.37 -11.28 -4.81
N GLU A 121 14.45 -11.20 -6.13
CA GLU A 121 15.74 -11.09 -6.83
C GLU A 121 16.49 -9.79 -6.46
N ASN A 122 15.78 -8.67 -6.30
CA ASN A 122 16.38 -7.43 -5.79
C ASN A 122 16.85 -7.60 -4.35
N LEU A 123 16.02 -8.23 -3.51
CA LEU A 123 16.35 -8.43 -2.09
C LEU A 123 17.60 -9.31 -1.91
N GLU A 124 17.65 -10.44 -2.61
CA GLU A 124 18.71 -11.45 -2.48
C GLU A 124 20.05 -11.00 -3.09
N ARG A 125 20.03 -10.04 -4.02
CA ARG A 125 21.25 -9.40 -4.56
C ARG A 125 21.89 -8.40 -3.59
N ALA A 126 21.15 -7.90 -2.60
CA ALA A 126 21.69 -6.96 -1.64
C ALA A 126 22.81 -7.61 -0.80
N GLU A 127 23.85 -6.84 -0.46
CA GLU A 127 24.95 -7.30 0.40
C GLU A 127 24.45 -7.80 1.76
N SER A 128 23.40 -7.18 2.28
CA SER A 128 22.72 -7.56 3.51
C SER A 128 21.22 -7.46 3.35
N TRP A 129 20.52 -8.57 3.60
CA TRP A 129 19.07 -8.64 3.60
C TRP A 129 18.58 -9.54 4.75
N ALA A 130 17.36 -9.29 5.22
CA ALA A 130 16.76 -10.04 6.32
C ALA A 130 15.97 -11.22 5.75
N ALA A 131 16.29 -12.46 6.12
CA ALA A 131 15.48 -13.62 5.71
C ALA A 131 14.11 -13.66 6.42
N PRO A 132 13.03 -14.11 5.77
CA PRO A 132 11.70 -14.12 6.37
C PRO A 132 11.52 -15.30 7.34
N HIS A 133 10.74 -15.09 8.40
CA HIS A 133 10.44 -16.11 9.40
C HIS A 133 8.95 -16.45 9.47
N PHE A 134 8.66 -17.74 9.59
CA PHE A 134 7.31 -18.28 9.57
C PHE A 134 6.95 -19.07 10.82
N GLY A 135 5.72 -18.86 11.28
CA GLY A 135 5.06 -19.57 12.36
C GLY A 135 5.72 -19.36 13.73
N ARG A 136 5.13 -19.98 14.75
CA ARG A 136 5.59 -19.83 16.14
C ARG A 136 7.04 -20.27 16.40
N ARG A 137 7.56 -21.17 15.55
CA ARG A 137 8.94 -21.67 15.65
C ARG A 137 9.95 -20.81 14.88
N GLN A 138 9.50 -19.73 14.23
CA GLN A 138 10.32 -18.79 13.47
C GLN A 138 11.22 -19.54 12.48
N ARG A 139 10.61 -20.37 11.64
CA ARG A 139 11.35 -21.11 10.61
C ARG A 139 11.73 -20.16 9.50
N LEU A 140 12.98 -20.21 9.06
CA LEU A 140 13.44 -19.48 7.88
C LEU A 140 12.64 -19.94 6.64
N GLY A 141 12.25 -18.99 5.80
CA GLY A 141 11.71 -19.26 4.46
C GLY A 141 12.52 -18.57 3.36
N GLY A 142 12.04 -18.66 2.12
CA GLY A 142 12.61 -17.98 0.97
C GLY A 142 12.03 -16.58 0.78
N ALA A 143 12.78 -15.69 0.11
CA ALA A 143 12.32 -14.35 -0.19
C ALA A 143 11.23 -14.30 -1.27
N ALA A 144 11.23 -15.28 -2.18
CA ALA A 144 10.26 -15.37 -3.28
C ALA A 144 8.83 -15.58 -2.79
N THR A 145 7.89 -14.94 -3.48
CA THR A 145 6.46 -15.00 -3.18
C THR A 145 5.64 -14.95 -4.45
N ASP A 146 4.44 -15.54 -4.43
CA ASP A 146 3.56 -15.54 -5.60
C ASP A 146 3.14 -14.10 -6.02
N TYR A 147 3.20 -13.14 -5.09
CA TYR A 147 2.93 -11.73 -5.36
C TYR A 147 4.07 -11.00 -6.09
N ASP A 148 5.23 -11.63 -6.32
CA ASP A 148 6.27 -11.09 -7.21
C ASP A 148 5.73 -10.90 -8.65
N THR A 149 4.62 -11.57 -8.99
CA THR A 149 3.89 -11.41 -10.26
C THR A 149 2.95 -10.20 -10.32
N LEU A 150 2.75 -9.51 -9.18
CA LEU A 150 1.93 -8.31 -9.01
C LEU A 150 2.78 -7.12 -8.51
N PRO A 151 3.73 -6.63 -9.34
CA PRO A 151 4.74 -5.67 -8.88
C PRO A 151 4.16 -4.33 -8.44
N ALA A 152 3.03 -3.89 -9.02
CA ALA A 152 2.39 -2.64 -8.64
C ALA A 152 1.60 -2.76 -7.32
N ALA A 153 1.09 -3.94 -6.99
CA ALA A 153 0.36 -4.18 -5.75
C ALA A 153 1.27 -4.46 -4.54
N ALA A 154 2.36 -5.24 -4.73
CA ALA A 154 3.12 -5.77 -3.61
C ALA A 154 4.62 -6.03 -3.89
N GLY A 155 5.14 -5.69 -5.07
CA GLY A 155 6.47 -6.17 -5.47
C GLY A 155 7.67 -5.35 -5.01
N VAL A 156 7.48 -4.18 -4.38
CA VAL A 156 8.63 -3.34 -3.98
C VAL A 156 9.43 -3.99 -2.85
N SER A 157 10.74 -4.11 -3.05
CA SER A 157 11.73 -4.54 -2.06
C SER A 157 12.73 -3.41 -1.83
N LEU A 158 12.94 -3.01 -0.57
CA LEU A 158 13.77 -1.86 -0.19
C LEU A 158 14.30 -1.94 1.24
N SER A 159 15.30 -1.12 1.56
CA SER A 159 15.83 -0.96 2.93
C SER A 159 15.02 0.02 3.77
N LEU A 160 15.23 -0.01 5.10
CA LEU A 160 14.65 0.98 6.00
C LEU A 160 15.05 2.42 5.63
N ASN A 161 16.29 2.63 5.17
CA ASN A 161 16.79 3.96 4.79
C ASN A 161 16.03 4.52 3.59
N ASP A 162 15.77 3.71 2.57
CA ASP A 162 14.97 4.13 1.41
C ASP A 162 13.52 4.41 1.80
N LEU A 163 12.95 3.64 2.74
CA LEU A 163 11.61 3.90 3.23
C LEU A 163 11.53 5.20 4.05
N ILE A 164 12.60 5.57 4.75
CA ILE A 164 12.72 6.86 5.44
C ILE A 164 12.80 8.00 4.43
N ILE A 165 13.60 7.86 3.36
CA ILE A 165 13.66 8.83 2.25
C ILE A 165 12.25 9.01 1.64
N TRP A 166 11.55 7.90 1.39
CA TRP A 166 10.18 7.96 0.89
C TRP A 166 9.24 8.69 1.85
N ALA A 167 9.31 8.40 3.15
CA ALA A 167 8.51 9.10 4.16
C ALA A 167 8.81 10.61 4.21
N GLN A 168 10.07 11.01 4.06
CA GLN A 168 10.47 12.42 4.00
C GLN A 168 9.91 13.11 2.75
N ALA A 169 10.04 12.48 1.58
CA ALA A 169 9.51 13.01 0.32
C ALA A 169 7.98 13.14 0.32
N GLN A 170 7.28 12.30 1.09
CA GLN A 170 5.82 12.41 1.29
C GLN A 170 5.41 13.57 2.20
N MET A 171 6.28 14.01 3.11
CA MET A 171 6.01 15.12 4.03
C MET A 171 6.48 16.46 3.49
N ASP A 172 7.58 16.48 2.73
CA ASP A 172 8.16 17.67 2.11
C ASP A 172 8.52 17.39 0.64
N PRO A 173 7.52 17.26 -0.25
CA PRO A 173 7.77 16.88 -1.64
C PRO A 173 8.67 17.85 -2.39
N GLU A 174 8.57 19.15 -2.11
CA GLU A 174 9.34 20.18 -2.81
C GLU A 174 10.84 20.05 -2.53
N ALA A 175 11.24 19.71 -1.30
CA ALA A 175 12.63 19.44 -0.94
C ALA A 175 13.23 18.26 -1.72
N PHE A 176 12.39 17.37 -2.24
CA PHE A 176 12.77 16.21 -3.05
C PHE A 176 12.45 16.38 -4.54
N GLY A 177 12.05 17.58 -4.97
CA GLY A 177 11.73 17.86 -6.37
C GLY A 177 10.45 17.16 -6.86
N LEU A 178 9.60 16.68 -5.96
CA LEU A 178 8.29 16.13 -6.29
C LEU A 178 7.25 17.26 -6.33
N PRO A 179 6.27 17.20 -7.26
CA PRO A 179 5.18 18.16 -7.28
C PRO A 179 4.25 17.93 -6.07
N ALA A 180 4.06 18.96 -5.25
CA ALA A 180 3.20 18.89 -4.07
C ALA A 180 1.76 18.45 -4.40
N GLY A 181 1.23 18.87 -5.55
CA GLY A 181 -0.10 18.49 -6.02
C GLY A 181 -0.28 16.98 -6.18
N ALA A 182 0.75 16.25 -6.61
CA ALA A 182 0.67 14.79 -6.74
C ALA A 182 0.56 14.09 -5.37
N ILE A 183 1.25 14.61 -4.36
CA ILE A 183 1.18 14.12 -2.98
C ILE A 183 -0.15 14.47 -2.34
N GLU A 184 -0.61 15.72 -2.48
CA GLU A 184 -1.91 16.17 -1.99
C GLU A 184 -3.04 15.30 -2.53
N ARG A 185 -3.05 15.03 -3.84
CA ARG A 185 -4.05 14.14 -4.46
C ARG A 185 -3.97 12.71 -3.91
N ALA A 186 -2.77 12.19 -3.64
CA ALA A 186 -2.60 10.86 -3.09
C ALA A 186 -3.11 10.75 -1.63
N HIS A 187 -2.92 11.80 -0.83
CA HIS A 187 -3.31 11.87 0.57
C HIS A 187 -4.74 12.35 0.80
N THR A 188 -5.43 12.81 -0.24
CA THR A 188 -6.83 13.25 -0.14
C THR A 188 -7.78 12.05 -0.01
N PRO A 189 -8.67 12.02 1.01
CA PRO A 189 -9.69 10.98 1.15
C PRO A 189 -10.56 10.85 -0.11
N GLN A 190 -10.61 9.64 -0.68
CA GLN A 190 -11.49 9.32 -1.81
C GLN A 190 -12.72 8.54 -1.35
N THR A 191 -12.58 7.69 -0.34
CA THR A 191 -13.66 6.81 0.13
C THR A 191 -13.51 6.45 1.60
N ARG A 192 -14.61 6.18 2.29
CA ARG A 192 -14.60 5.77 3.70
C ARG A 192 -14.32 4.28 3.84
N SER A 193 -13.44 3.90 4.77
CA SER A 193 -13.07 2.51 5.02
C SER A 193 -13.77 1.97 6.29
N LEU A 194 -15.10 1.94 6.29
CA LEU A 194 -15.93 1.65 7.48
C LEU A 194 -15.64 0.33 8.22
N ARG A 195 -15.14 -0.69 7.51
CA ARG A 195 -14.66 -1.94 8.16
C ARG A 195 -13.39 -1.69 8.96
N GLU A 196 -12.46 -0.93 8.41
CA GLU A 196 -11.22 -0.52 9.08
C GLU A 196 -11.53 0.35 10.29
N THR A 197 -12.46 1.31 10.17
CA THR A 197 -12.93 2.14 11.29
C THR A 197 -13.40 1.27 12.46
N ARG A 198 -14.28 0.30 12.20
CA ARG A 198 -14.78 -0.63 13.23
C ARG A 198 -13.65 -1.45 13.85
N ASN A 199 -12.68 -1.88 13.04
CA ASN A 199 -11.53 -2.65 13.53
C ASN A 199 -10.59 -1.82 14.39
N LEU A 200 -10.34 -0.56 14.04
CA LEU A 200 -9.37 0.30 14.73
C LEU A 200 -9.97 1.08 15.90
N ARG A 201 -11.30 1.27 15.96
CA ARG A 201 -11.97 1.84 17.15
C ARG A 201 -11.68 1.09 18.44
N ARG A 202 -11.35 -0.20 18.37
CA ARG A 202 -10.91 -0.98 19.55
C ARG A 202 -9.60 -0.49 20.16
N LEU A 203 -8.82 0.31 19.43
CA LEU A 203 -7.64 0.98 19.95
C LEU A 203 -8.01 2.20 20.82
N GLY A 204 -9.24 2.71 20.74
CA GLY A 204 -9.68 3.88 21.50
C GLY A 204 -8.96 5.17 21.11
N ARG A 205 -8.45 5.24 19.88
CA ARG A 205 -7.68 6.38 19.34
C ARG A 205 -8.06 6.76 17.92
N VAL A 206 -8.53 5.82 17.11
CA VAL A 206 -8.89 6.07 15.71
C VAL A 206 -10.41 6.22 15.60
N GLU A 207 -10.87 7.41 15.23
CA GLU A 207 -12.29 7.78 15.23
C GLU A 207 -12.98 7.44 13.90
N ASP A 208 -12.34 7.81 12.79
CA ASP A 208 -12.75 7.54 11.42
C ASP A 208 -11.56 7.13 10.55
N THR A 209 -11.86 6.44 9.44
CA THR A 209 -10.85 6.00 8.49
C THR A 209 -11.35 6.17 7.05
N ALA A 210 -10.44 6.60 6.19
CA ALA A 210 -10.65 6.72 4.75
C ALA A 210 -9.50 6.07 3.97
N TYR A 211 -9.64 6.03 2.66
CA TYR A 211 -8.60 5.61 1.72
C TYR A 211 -8.43 6.68 0.64
N GLY A 212 -7.18 7.08 0.39
CA GLY A 212 -6.75 7.98 -0.66
C GLY A 212 -6.36 7.20 -1.93
N LEU A 213 -5.30 7.63 -2.61
CA LEU A 213 -4.73 6.88 -3.74
C LEU A 213 -3.53 6.06 -3.23
N GLY A 214 -3.77 4.78 -2.93
CA GLY A 214 -2.74 3.90 -2.36
C GLY A 214 -2.37 4.19 -0.89
N TRP A 215 -3.12 5.04 -0.18
CA TRP A 215 -2.87 5.40 1.22
C TRP A 215 -4.12 5.25 2.07
N ARG A 216 -3.96 4.74 3.30
CA ARG A 216 -5.00 4.83 4.33
C ARG A 216 -4.87 6.17 5.03
N ILE A 217 -6.00 6.72 5.46
CA ILE A 217 -6.07 8.02 6.13
C ILE A 217 -6.85 7.83 7.42
N TYR A 218 -6.22 8.06 8.55
CA TYR A 218 -6.82 7.84 9.87
C TYR A 218 -6.99 9.17 10.59
N ASP A 219 -8.17 9.35 11.17
CA ASP A 219 -8.42 10.39 12.15
C ASP A 219 -7.98 9.88 13.54
N TRP A 220 -6.87 10.41 14.03
CA TRP A 220 -6.32 10.10 15.34
C TRP A 220 -6.81 11.12 16.37
N GLN A 221 -7.66 10.64 17.28
CA GLN A 221 -8.27 11.36 18.39
C GLN A 221 -9.13 12.57 17.98
N GLY A 222 -9.61 12.64 16.73
CA GLY A 222 -10.44 13.75 16.25
C GLY A 222 -9.66 15.01 15.91
N GLU A 223 -8.33 14.98 16.03
CA GLU A 223 -7.48 16.17 15.97
C GLU A 223 -6.35 16.06 14.94
N ARG A 224 -5.98 14.85 14.53
CA ARG A 224 -4.76 14.59 13.76
C ARG A 224 -5.05 13.69 12.58
N THR A 225 -4.62 14.12 11.39
CA THR A 225 -4.70 13.28 10.19
C THR A 225 -3.41 12.49 10.03
N LEU A 226 -3.52 11.16 10.10
CA LEU A 226 -2.41 10.25 9.84
C LEU A 226 -2.54 9.64 8.44
N ILE A 227 -1.46 9.67 7.67
CA ILE A 227 -1.34 8.98 6.38
C ILE A 227 -0.59 7.67 6.61
N VAL A 228 -1.21 6.55 6.28
CA VAL A 228 -0.78 5.23 6.75
C VAL A 228 -0.76 4.23 5.60
N HIS A 229 0.29 3.43 5.52
CA HIS A 229 0.25 2.19 4.75
C HIS A 229 1.00 1.07 5.48
N GLY A 230 0.41 -0.11 5.49
CA GLY A 230 1.02 -1.31 6.02
C GLY A 230 1.25 -2.32 4.90
N GLY A 231 2.30 -3.11 5.01
CA GLY A 231 2.59 -4.24 4.12
C GLY A 231 2.68 -5.53 4.93
N ALA A 232 2.26 -6.64 4.32
CA ALA A 232 2.50 -7.96 4.86
C ALA A 232 2.58 -8.95 3.71
N LEU A 233 3.73 -9.60 3.58
CA LEU A 233 4.00 -10.50 2.47
C LEU A 233 5.02 -11.55 2.88
N ALA A 234 4.68 -12.83 2.73
CA ALA A 234 5.61 -13.96 2.88
C ALA A 234 6.61 -13.85 4.05
N GLY A 235 6.12 -13.63 5.28
CA GLY A 235 6.99 -13.55 6.46
C GLY A 235 7.70 -12.20 6.64
N TYR A 236 7.35 -11.19 5.85
CA TYR A 236 7.71 -9.80 6.07
C TYR A 236 6.49 -8.98 6.47
N GLY A 237 6.74 -7.92 7.23
CA GLY A 237 5.78 -6.85 7.42
C GLY A 237 6.46 -5.48 7.44
N SER A 238 5.68 -4.48 7.05
CA SER A 238 6.11 -3.10 7.01
C SER A 238 5.00 -2.18 7.52
N GLN A 239 5.39 -1.03 8.04
CA GLN A 239 4.47 0.00 8.47
C GLN A 239 5.10 1.37 8.21
N VAL A 240 4.34 2.23 7.53
CA VAL A 240 4.60 3.66 7.42
C VAL A 240 3.40 4.40 8.00
N VAL A 241 3.67 5.38 8.84
CA VAL A 241 2.71 6.35 9.39
C VAL A 241 3.33 7.72 9.27
N LEU A 242 2.63 8.66 8.65
CA LEU A 242 3.05 10.04 8.47
C LEU A 242 2.02 10.94 9.13
N GLU A 243 2.47 12.02 9.75
CA GLU A 243 1.65 13.16 10.17
C GLU A 243 2.28 14.42 9.57
N PRO A 244 1.95 14.75 8.30
CA PRO A 244 2.61 15.83 7.57
C PRO A 244 2.56 17.17 8.31
N GLU A 245 1.47 17.45 9.03
CA GLU A 245 1.26 18.70 9.78
C GLU A 245 2.32 18.97 10.85
N THR A 246 2.96 17.93 11.40
CA THR A 246 4.02 18.09 12.41
C THR A 246 5.40 17.64 11.93
N GLY A 247 5.51 17.12 10.71
CA GLY A 247 6.72 16.49 10.19
C GLY A 247 7.10 15.19 10.89
N PHE A 248 6.16 14.54 11.59
CA PHE A 248 6.41 13.26 12.25
C PHE A 248 6.18 12.09 11.29
N ALA A 249 7.11 11.13 11.30
CA ALA A 249 6.94 9.83 10.65
C ALA A 249 7.36 8.69 11.58
N PHE A 250 6.63 7.58 11.49
CA PHE A 250 7.01 6.28 12.03
C PHE A 250 7.17 5.30 10.88
N VAL A 251 8.31 4.64 10.80
CA VAL A 251 8.63 3.64 9.79
C VAL A 251 9.18 2.40 10.49
N ALA A 252 8.64 1.23 10.16
CA ALA A 252 9.10 -0.04 10.70
C ALA A 252 9.07 -1.14 9.64
N LEU A 253 10.09 -1.99 9.66
CA LEU A 253 10.19 -3.23 8.89
C LEU A 253 10.45 -4.38 9.86
N TRP A 254 9.86 -5.54 9.62
CA TRP A 254 10.14 -6.76 10.36
C TRP A 254 10.02 -7.99 9.45
N ASN A 255 10.73 -9.05 9.78
CA ASN A 255 10.84 -10.28 9.00
C ASN A 255 10.19 -11.47 9.73
N ALA A 256 8.98 -11.26 10.24
CA ALA A 256 8.17 -12.33 10.81
C ALA A 256 6.67 -12.17 10.47
N ASP A 257 5.98 -13.31 10.36
CA ASP A 257 4.56 -13.41 9.96
C ASP A 257 3.53 -13.11 11.07
N PHE A 258 3.95 -12.67 12.26
CA PHE A 258 3.04 -12.33 13.36
C PHE A 258 2.71 -10.84 13.41
N GLY A 259 1.46 -10.52 13.75
CA GLY A 259 0.92 -9.16 13.66
C GLY A 259 1.27 -8.20 14.80
N LEU A 260 1.98 -8.65 15.85
CA LEU A 260 2.26 -7.82 17.04
C LEU A 260 3.01 -6.51 16.74
N PRO A 261 4.00 -6.46 15.83
CA PRO A 261 4.71 -5.22 15.50
C PRO A 261 3.81 -4.11 14.94
N ARG A 262 2.62 -4.44 14.41
CA ARG A 262 1.64 -3.44 13.97
C ARG A 262 1.11 -2.56 15.11
N LEU A 263 1.32 -2.95 16.36
CA LEU A 263 0.96 -2.16 17.55
C LEU A 263 2.07 -1.21 18.00
N LEU A 264 3.23 -1.19 17.33
CA LEU A 264 4.30 -0.25 17.63
C LEU A 264 3.95 1.19 17.21
N TRP A 265 3.28 1.39 16.08
CA TRP A 265 2.92 2.74 15.64
C TRP A 265 1.92 3.45 16.57
N PRO A 266 0.82 2.84 17.08
CA PRO A 266 -0.05 3.54 18.03
C PRO A 266 0.67 3.76 19.37
N THR A 267 1.58 2.86 19.76
CA THR A 267 2.43 3.03 20.94
C THR A 267 3.33 4.27 20.79
N ALA A 268 4.01 4.41 19.64
CA ALA A 268 4.82 5.58 19.34
C ALA A 268 3.98 6.88 19.28
N MET A 269 2.76 6.81 18.75
CA MET A 269 1.83 7.94 18.74
C MET A 269 1.40 8.34 20.15
N ASP A 270 1.04 7.39 21.01
CA ASP A 270 0.68 7.66 22.41
C ASP A 270 1.89 8.22 23.20
N MET A 271 3.11 7.69 22.99
CA MET A 271 4.33 8.26 23.59
C MET A 271 4.56 9.73 23.22
N ARG A 272 4.17 10.12 22.00
CA ARG A 272 4.37 11.48 21.48
C ARG A 272 3.24 12.43 21.84
N THR A 273 2.00 11.93 21.87
CA THR A 273 0.78 12.76 21.94
C THR A 273 0.01 12.63 23.25
N GLY A 274 0.31 11.62 24.07
CA GLY A 274 -0.30 11.39 25.38
C GLY A 274 0.72 11.28 26.51
N ASP A 275 0.29 10.72 27.65
CA ASP A 275 1.08 10.66 28.89
C ASP A 275 2.05 9.44 28.96
N GLY A 276 2.26 8.71 27.86
CA GLY A 276 3.09 7.51 27.82
C GLY A 276 2.72 6.55 26.69
N PRO A 277 3.34 5.36 26.57
CA PRO A 277 3.22 4.47 25.40
C PRO A 277 1.86 3.80 25.16
N GLY A 278 0.85 4.06 26.00
CA GLY A 278 -0.34 3.20 26.06
C GLY A 278 0.02 1.76 26.44
N ALA A 279 -0.96 0.85 26.42
CA ALA A 279 -0.78 -0.55 26.77
C ALA A 279 -0.98 -1.51 25.59
N PHE A 280 -0.92 -1.02 24.33
CA PHE A 280 -1.35 -1.78 23.15
C PHE A 280 -0.60 -3.11 23.00
N VAL A 281 0.73 -3.09 23.10
CA VAL A 281 1.57 -4.29 22.96
C VAL A 281 1.37 -5.22 24.16
N ASP A 282 1.35 -4.68 25.38
CA ASP A 282 1.20 -5.46 26.61
C ASP A 282 -0.16 -6.16 26.68
N ASP A 283 -1.24 -5.46 26.35
CA ASP A 283 -2.60 -6.02 26.28
C ASP A 283 -2.70 -7.11 25.22
N ALA A 284 -2.03 -6.94 24.06
CA ALA A 284 -2.01 -7.95 23.02
C ALA A 284 -1.23 -9.19 23.46
N ILE A 285 -0.08 -9.03 24.12
CA ILE A 285 0.69 -10.15 24.69
C ILE A 285 -0.12 -10.87 25.77
N ALA A 286 -0.82 -10.13 26.64
CA ALA A 286 -1.65 -10.71 27.69
C ALA A 286 -2.78 -11.59 27.14
N ARG A 287 -3.38 -11.22 26.00
CA ARG A 287 -4.43 -12.02 25.32
C ARG A 287 -3.91 -13.27 24.62
N MET A 288 -2.59 -13.39 24.41
CA MET A 288 -1.96 -14.56 23.78
C MET A 288 -1.55 -15.64 24.79
N ARG A 289 -1.55 -15.32 26.08
CA ARG A 289 -1.26 -16.24 27.20
C ARG A 289 -2.51 -16.97 27.65
#